data_AF-A0A2E2MLL6-F1
#
_entry.id   AF-A0A2E2MLL6-F1
#
_cell.length_a   1.000
_cell.length_b   1.000
_cell.length_c   1.000
_cell.angle_alpha   90.00
_cell.angle_beta   90.00
_cell.angle_gamma   90.00
#
_symmetry.space_group_name_H-M   'P 1'
#
loop_
_entity.id
_entity.type
_entity.pdbx_description
1 polymer ?
#
loop_
_entity_poly.entity_id
_entity_poly.type
_entity_poly.pdbx_seq_one_letter_code
_entity_poly.pdbx_strand_id
1 'polypeptide(L)'
;MDILTEDFLVELPDDPRAAFGMVLRRADTYVSEALQALDESEGNGWYSYVTAQHTAMNTIIAVAKRYDIEPFASMAVPPRKGFDSDQFTEFKVQLDHYAAQLVLDNSIRGKRDAVEIDAKVKDRLRQHIYGIKTLIDQAEMPEPRRALLHKRIAAFEAALEKPRVNVVMLAGVMVMILAGAANISQLVDSPAMNKLVATIMATIGEAKAIDEEKRDLPPVQSPKPLLPPRPNDITADSKEREGTSSTGLDDDIPF
;
A
#
# COMPACT_ATOMS: atom_id res chain seq x y z
N MET A 1 19.79 1.54 15.32
CA MET A 1 19.29 1.85 13.96
C MET A 1 18.26 2.95 14.07
N ASP A 2 18.25 3.86 13.09
CA ASP A 2 17.23 4.91 13.00
C ASP A 2 16.20 4.53 11.93
N ILE A 3 14.93 4.82 12.18
CA ILE A 3 13.82 4.50 11.26
C ILE A 3 13.83 5.47 10.07
N LEU A 4 14.16 6.75 10.31
CA LEU A 4 14.13 7.82 9.31
C LEU A 4 15.54 8.31 8.98
N THR A 5 16.25 7.58 8.12
CA THR A 5 17.54 8.04 7.58
C THR A 5 17.35 9.08 6.47
N GLU A 6 18.33 9.96 6.25
CA GLU A 6 18.27 10.97 5.18
C GLU A 6 18.04 10.32 3.81
N ASP A 7 18.76 9.24 3.51
CA ASP A 7 18.58 8.47 2.27
C ASP A 7 17.14 7.96 2.11
N PHE A 8 16.54 7.47 3.19
CA PHE A 8 15.16 6.97 3.16
C PHE A 8 14.15 8.10 2.94
N LEU A 9 14.39 9.29 3.51
CA LEU A 9 13.53 10.46 3.29
C LEU A 9 13.52 10.92 1.82
N VAL A 10 14.64 10.77 1.11
CA VAL A 10 14.73 11.08 -0.33
C VAL A 10 13.95 10.07 -1.20
N GLU A 11 13.80 8.84 -0.72
CA GLU A 11 13.04 7.78 -1.41
C GLU A 11 11.53 7.84 -1.16
N LEU A 12 11.06 8.67 -0.23
CA LEU A 12 9.63 8.76 0.06
C LEU A 12 8.84 9.32 -1.13
N PRO A 13 7.70 8.71 -1.49
CA PRO A 13 6.83 9.21 -2.55
C PRO A 13 6.13 10.50 -2.12
N ASP A 14 5.73 11.30 -3.11
CA ASP A 14 5.00 12.55 -2.86
C ASP A 14 3.59 12.33 -2.29
N ASP A 15 2.98 11.16 -2.53
CA ASP A 15 1.67 10.82 -1.97
C ASP A 15 1.79 10.53 -0.46
N PRO A 16 1.13 11.32 0.41
CA PRO A 16 1.27 11.19 1.87
C PRO A 16 0.92 9.80 2.40
N ARG A 17 -0.09 9.14 1.81
CA ARG A 17 -0.53 7.81 2.23
C ARG A 17 0.46 6.72 1.82
N ALA A 18 1.02 6.82 0.61
CA ALA A 18 2.08 5.93 0.16
C ALA A 18 3.36 6.10 1.00
N ALA A 19 3.74 7.35 1.31
CA ALA A 19 4.88 7.67 2.16
C ALA A 19 4.70 7.10 3.57
N PHE A 20 3.53 7.32 4.17
CA PHE A 20 3.16 6.72 5.44
C PHE A 20 3.28 5.20 5.39
N GLY A 21 2.73 4.56 4.35
CA GLY A 21 2.84 3.11 4.15
C GLY A 21 4.27 2.58 4.03
N MET A 22 5.20 3.36 3.47
CA MET A 22 6.63 3.00 3.45
C MET A 22 7.26 3.10 4.85
N VAL A 23 6.95 4.15 5.60
CA VAL A 23 7.39 4.31 6.99
C VAL A 23 6.89 3.16 7.87
N LEU A 24 5.64 2.72 7.70
CA LEU A 24 5.10 1.59 8.48
C LEU A 24 5.93 0.32 8.29
N ARG A 25 6.26 -0.04 7.05
CA ARG A 25 7.06 -1.24 6.77
C ARG A 25 8.47 -1.13 7.36
N ARG A 26 9.05 0.07 7.33
CA ARG A 26 10.37 0.32 7.91
C ARG A 26 10.35 0.20 9.43
N ALA A 27 9.32 0.75 10.08
CA ALA A 27 9.12 0.63 11.52
C ALA A 27 8.87 -0.82 11.95
N ASP A 28 8.05 -1.58 11.21
CA ASP A 28 7.82 -3.02 11.47
C ASP A 28 9.11 -3.84 11.35
N THR A 29 9.94 -3.55 10.32
CA THR A 29 11.26 -4.19 10.15
C THR A 29 12.14 -3.90 11.36
N TYR A 30 12.22 -2.63 11.78
CA TYR A 30 13.02 -2.20 12.93
C TYR A 30 12.59 -2.87 14.25
N VAL A 31 11.29 -2.99 14.52
CA VAL A 31 10.79 -3.70 15.71
C VAL A 31 11.09 -5.20 15.62
N SER A 32 10.97 -5.79 14.43
CA SER A 32 11.26 -7.22 14.21
C SER A 32 12.74 -7.54 14.45
N GLU A 33 13.65 -6.69 13.99
CA GLU A 33 15.09 -6.82 14.25
C GLU A 33 15.41 -6.71 15.75
N ALA A 34 14.75 -5.79 16.46
CA ALA A 34 14.90 -5.67 17.92
C ALA A 34 14.36 -6.89 18.68
N LEU A 35 13.30 -7.54 18.17
CA LEU A 35 12.79 -8.78 18.71
C LEU A 35 13.75 -9.95 18.46
N GLN A 36 14.34 -10.06 17.26
CA GLN A 36 15.33 -11.11 16.97
C GLN A 36 16.57 -10.97 17.86
N ALA A 37 17.01 -9.74 18.13
CA ALA A 37 18.12 -9.48 19.03
C ALA A 37 17.83 -9.83 20.51
N LEU A 38 16.54 -9.96 20.91
CA LEU A 38 16.16 -10.42 22.24
C LEU A 38 16.52 -11.90 22.43
N ASP A 39 16.29 -12.73 21.41
CA ASP A 39 16.51 -14.18 21.46
C ASP A 39 18.01 -14.52 21.62
N GLU A 40 18.90 -13.63 21.21
CA GLU A 40 20.36 -13.80 21.26
C GLU A 40 21.00 -13.26 22.56
N SER A 41 20.25 -12.52 23.38
CA SER A 41 20.79 -11.65 24.44
C SER A 41 20.36 -12.07 25.85
N GLU A 42 21.29 -12.61 26.64
CA GLU A 42 21.06 -12.88 28.07
C GLU A 42 21.05 -11.58 28.89
N GLY A 43 19.86 -11.02 29.12
CA GLY A 43 19.58 -10.14 30.27
C GLY A 43 19.17 -8.69 29.99
N ASN A 44 19.52 -8.10 28.83
CA ASN A 44 19.19 -6.69 28.52
C ASN A 44 18.34 -6.49 27.25
N GLY A 45 17.96 -7.58 26.58
CA GLY A 45 17.18 -7.51 25.34
C GLY A 45 15.79 -6.90 25.55
N TRP A 46 15.12 -7.18 26.68
CA TRP A 46 13.73 -6.75 26.90
C TRP A 46 13.59 -5.22 26.90
N TYR A 47 14.49 -4.52 27.59
CA TYR A 47 14.49 -3.06 27.62
C TYR A 47 14.74 -2.47 26.22
N SER A 48 15.60 -3.12 25.44
CA SER A 48 15.92 -2.72 24.06
C SER A 48 14.70 -2.90 23.15
N TYR A 49 13.98 -4.01 23.30
CA TYR A 49 12.74 -4.29 22.59
C TYR A 49 11.63 -3.28 22.90
N VAL A 50 11.35 -3.01 24.18
CA VAL A 50 10.36 -1.99 24.59
C VAL A 50 10.76 -0.59 24.10
N THR A 51 12.05 -0.27 24.12
CA THR A 51 12.57 0.99 23.55
C THR A 51 12.34 1.06 22.04
N ALA A 52 12.50 -0.04 21.32
CA ALA A 52 12.24 -0.11 19.89
C ALA A 52 10.75 0.07 19.57
N GLN A 53 9.86 -0.57 20.33
CA GLN A 53 8.40 -0.38 20.23
C GLN A 53 7.99 1.09 20.42
N HIS A 54 8.49 1.74 21.48
CA HIS A 54 8.22 3.15 21.76
C HIS A 54 8.72 4.06 20.63
N THR A 55 9.94 3.79 20.14
CA THR A 55 10.57 4.56 19.05
C THR A 55 9.77 4.43 17.76
N ALA A 56 9.31 3.22 17.43
CA ALA A 56 8.46 2.96 16.28
C ALA A 56 7.12 3.71 16.38
N MET A 57 6.42 3.58 17.51
CA MET A 57 5.16 4.28 17.75
C MET A 57 5.30 5.81 17.65
N ASN A 58 6.33 6.37 18.29
CA ASN A 58 6.61 7.80 18.24
C ASN A 58 6.88 8.27 16.80
N THR A 59 7.69 7.52 16.05
CA THR A 59 8.01 7.85 14.66
C THR A 59 6.77 7.82 13.78
N ILE A 60 5.94 6.78 13.91
CA ILE A 60 4.71 6.64 13.13
C ILE A 60 3.75 7.79 13.44
N ILE A 61 3.55 8.15 14.71
CA ILE A 61 2.68 9.27 15.10
C ILE A 61 3.23 10.60 14.58
N ALA A 62 4.55 10.83 14.64
CA ALA A 62 5.16 12.04 14.12
C ALA A 62 4.96 12.19 12.60
N VAL A 63 5.15 11.09 11.85
CA VAL A 63 4.90 11.07 10.40
C VAL A 63 3.41 11.23 10.09
N ALA A 64 2.53 10.58 10.85
CA ALA A 64 1.09 10.75 10.70
C ALA A 64 0.66 12.21 10.90
N LYS A 65 1.21 12.89 11.92
CA LYS A 65 0.98 14.33 12.15
C LYS A 65 1.49 15.20 11.00
N ARG A 66 2.64 14.87 10.44
CA ARG A 66 3.21 15.60 9.31
C ARG A 66 2.34 15.49 8.04
N TYR A 67 1.68 14.36 7.86
CA TYR A 67 0.88 14.04 6.69
C TYR A 67 -0.64 14.10 6.92
N ASP A 68 -1.09 14.59 8.08
CA ASP A 68 -2.49 14.67 8.50
C ASP A 68 -3.25 13.33 8.35
N ILE A 69 -2.61 12.23 8.75
CA ILE A 69 -3.17 10.86 8.66
C ILE A 69 -3.98 10.52 9.92
N GLU A 70 -5.30 10.61 9.85
CA GLU A 70 -6.19 10.22 10.93
C GLU A 70 -6.43 8.70 10.99
N PRO A 71 -6.62 8.11 12.20
CA PRO A 71 -6.74 8.75 13.52
C PRO A 71 -5.40 9.07 14.23
N PHE A 72 -4.26 8.74 13.61
CA PHE A 72 -2.96 8.80 14.29
C PHE A 72 -2.40 10.21 14.42
N ALA A 73 -2.78 11.13 13.53
CA ALA A 73 -2.41 12.55 13.62
C ALA A 73 -2.94 13.19 14.92
N SER A 74 -4.14 12.79 15.35
CA SER A 74 -4.73 13.26 16.61
C SER A 74 -4.18 12.54 17.86
N MET A 75 -3.38 11.48 17.70
CA MET A 75 -2.89 10.68 18.82
C MET A 75 -1.76 11.37 19.59
N ALA A 76 -1.78 11.26 20.92
CA ALA A 76 -0.67 11.67 21.77
C ALA A 76 0.35 10.54 21.88
N VAL A 77 1.64 10.87 21.86
CA VAL A 77 2.70 9.88 22.09
C VAL A 77 2.78 9.61 23.59
N PRO A 78 2.66 8.35 24.05
CA PRO A 78 2.81 8.03 25.46
C PRO A 78 4.21 8.42 25.97
N PRO A 79 4.34 8.96 27.19
CA PRO A 79 5.64 9.23 27.78
C PRO A 79 6.40 7.92 27.96
N ARG A 80 7.73 7.95 27.80
CA ARG A 80 8.58 6.75 27.96
C ARG A 80 8.45 6.13 29.35
N LYS A 81 8.21 6.95 30.38
CA LYS A 81 7.95 6.49 31.74
C LYS A 81 6.51 5.98 31.82
N GLY A 82 6.35 4.67 32.03
CA GLY A 82 5.03 4.02 32.08
C GLY A 82 4.53 3.54 30.72
N PHE A 83 5.40 3.50 29.71
CA PHE A 83 5.12 2.80 28.46
C PHE A 83 5.25 1.29 28.67
N ASP A 84 4.20 0.55 28.35
CA ASP A 84 4.15 -0.90 28.42
C ASP A 84 3.88 -1.52 27.04
N SER A 85 4.02 -2.84 26.95
CA SER A 85 3.78 -3.58 25.71
C SER A 85 2.31 -3.64 25.32
N ASP A 86 1.39 -3.41 26.27
CA ASP A 86 -0.06 -3.42 26.02
C ASP A 86 -0.46 -2.17 25.21
N GLN A 87 0.06 -1.00 25.57
CA GLN A 87 -0.10 0.24 24.79
C GLN A 87 0.37 0.09 23.34
N PHE A 88 1.52 -0.56 23.15
CA PHE A 88 2.02 -0.82 21.80
C PHE A 88 1.13 -1.80 21.04
N THR A 89 0.64 -2.85 21.72
CA THR A 89 -0.27 -3.84 21.13
C THR A 89 -1.57 -3.19 20.66
N GLU A 90 -2.20 -2.36 21.48
CA GLU A 90 -3.41 -1.62 21.12
C GLU A 90 -3.17 -0.69 19.92
N PHE A 91 -2.06 0.05 19.95
CA PHE A 91 -1.64 0.90 18.83
C PHE A 91 -1.45 0.07 17.55
N LYS A 92 -0.80 -1.08 17.63
CA LYS A 92 -0.54 -1.97 16.48
C LYS A 92 -1.83 -2.52 15.90
N VAL A 93 -2.82 -2.89 16.71
CA VAL A 93 -4.15 -3.33 16.24
C VAL A 93 -4.84 -2.23 15.43
N GLN A 94 -4.82 -0.99 15.92
CA GLN A 94 -5.39 0.15 15.20
C GLN A 94 -4.62 0.44 13.90
N LEU A 95 -3.30 0.34 13.96
CA LEU A 95 -2.41 0.53 12.82
C LEU A 95 -2.65 -0.50 11.72
N ASP A 96 -2.74 -1.78 12.08
CA ASP A 96 -2.98 -2.87 11.15
C ASP A 96 -4.38 -2.79 10.53
N HIS A 97 -5.38 -2.37 11.33
CA HIS A 97 -6.72 -2.06 10.81
C HIS A 97 -6.67 -0.96 9.75
N TYR A 98 -5.99 0.15 10.03
CA TYR A 98 -5.84 1.24 9.07
C TYR A 98 -5.02 0.83 7.84
N ALA A 99 -3.94 0.07 8.03
CA ALA A 99 -3.13 -0.46 6.93
C ALA A 99 -3.97 -1.35 6.01
N ALA A 100 -4.83 -2.20 6.57
CA ALA A 100 -5.76 -3.02 5.80
C ALA A 100 -6.76 -2.15 5.00
N GLN A 101 -7.31 -1.10 5.61
CA GLN A 101 -8.16 -0.12 4.90
C GLN A 101 -7.41 0.53 3.75
N LEU A 102 -6.16 0.96 3.98
CA LEU A 102 -5.33 1.59 2.95
C LEU A 102 -5.04 0.64 1.79
N VAL A 103 -4.73 -0.62 2.08
CA VAL A 103 -4.52 -1.66 1.05
C VAL A 103 -5.80 -1.91 0.25
N LEU A 104 -6.95 -1.97 0.91
CA LEU A 104 -8.24 -2.14 0.26
C LEU A 104 -8.59 -0.94 -0.62
N ASP A 105 -8.43 0.28 -0.12
CA ASP A 105 -8.67 1.51 -0.87
C ASP A 105 -7.78 1.57 -2.11
N ASN A 106 -6.49 1.24 -1.97
CA ASN A 106 -5.55 1.19 -3.09
C ASN A 106 -5.93 0.08 -4.08
N SER A 107 -6.42 -1.07 -3.60
CA SER A 107 -6.93 -2.14 -4.46
C SER A 107 -8.19 -1.72 -5.23
N ILE A 108 -9.13 -1.03 -4.56
CA ILE A 108 -10.37 -0.54 -5.17
C ILE A 108 -10.05 0.53 -6.21
N ARG A 109 -9.18 1.50 -5.90
CA ARG A 109 -8.69 2.50 -6.86
C ARG A 109 -7.99 1.83 -8.04
N GLY A 110 -7.10 0.88 -7.77
CA GLY A 110 -6.43 0.09 -8.81
C GLY A 110 -7.40 -0.68 -9.71
N LYS A 111 -8.49 -1.23 -9.17
CA LYS A 111 -9.57 -1.88 -9.94
C LYS A 111 -10.44 -0.89 -10.71
N ARG A 112 -10.53 0.37 -10.26
CA ARG A 112 -11.22 1.44 -10.99
C ARG A 112 -10.42 1.84 -12.22
N ASP A 113 -9.11 1.98 -12.06
CA ASP A 113 -8.19 2.37 -13.13
C ASP A 113 -7.70 1.19 -14.00
N ALA A 114 -8.08 -0.04 -13.64
CA ALA A 114 -7.82 -1.24 -14.42
C ALA A 114 -8.89 -1.43 -15.50
N VAL A 115 -8.44 -1.40 -16.76
CA VAL A 115 -9.25 -1.52 -17.96
C VAL A 115 -8.97 -2.86 -18.63
N GLU A 116 -10.01 -3.50 -19.16
CA GLU A 116 -9.82 -4.65 -20.04
C GLU A 116 -9.48 -4.18 -21.46
N ILE A 117 -8.29 -4.55 -21.94
CA ILE A 117 -7.80 -4.15 -23.26
C ILE A 117 -7.93 -5.33 -24.21
N ASP A 118 -8.67 -5.15 -25.31
CA ASP A 118 -8.82 -6.16 -26.36
C ASP A 118 -7.45 -6.59 -26.94
N ALA A 119 -7.31 -7.86 -27.31
CA ALA A 119 -6.08 -8.43 -27.85
C ALA A 119 -5.56 -7.65 -29.07
N LYS A 120 -6.46 -7.21 -29.96
CA LYS A 120 -6.09 -6.37 -31.12
C LYS A 120 -5.45 -5.05 -30.71
N VAL A 121 -5.94 -4.45 -29.63
CA VAL A 121 -5.40 -3.20 -29.09
C VAL A 121 -4.04 -3.46 -28.44
N LYS A 122 -3.89 -4.58 -27.71
CA LYS A 122 -2.60 -5.00 -27.15
C LYS A 122 -1.54 -5.20 -28.23
N ASP A 123 -1.89 -5.84 -29.35
CA ASP A 123 -0.95 -6.05 -30.47
C ASP A 123 -0.50 -4.73 -31.09
N ARG A 124 -1.41 -3.77 -31.27
CA ARG A 124 -1.08 -2.43 -31.73
C ARG A 124 -0.13 -1.71 -30.77
N LEU A 125 -0.40 -1.79 -29.45
CA LEU A 125 0.48 -1.22 -28.43
C LEU A 125 1.87 -1.87 -28.46
N ARG A 126 1.96 -3.19 -28.58
CA ARG A 126 3.25 -3.91 -28.73
C ARG A 126 4.03 -3.42 -29.97
N GLN A 127 3.34 -3.21 -31.09
CA GLN A 127 3.97 -2.67 -32.30
C GLN A 127 4.54 -1.26 -32.09
N HIS A 128 3.82 -0.37 -31.39
CA HIS A 128 4.31 0.97 -31.08
C HIS A 128 5.49 0.93 -30.10
N ILE A 129 5.44 0.07 -29.09
CA ILE A 129 6.53 -0.15 -28.13
C ILE A 129 7.79 -0.69 -28.82
N TYR A 130 7.63 -1.61 -29.76
CA TYR A 130 8.74 -2.08 -30.59
C TYR A 130 9.39 -0.93 -31.37
N GLY A 131 8.60 -0.02 -31.93
CA GLY A 131 9.11 1.19 -32.58
C GLY A 131 9.92 2.09 -31.63
N ILE A 132 9.45 2.29 -30.40
CA ILE A 132 10.16 3.03 -29.35
C ILE A 132 11.49 2.35 -29.01
N LYS A 133 11.48 1.02 -28.88
CA LYS A 133 12.68 0.21 -28.63
C LYS A 133 13.72 0.39 -29.72
N THR A 134 13.31 0.31 -30.99
CA THR A 134 14.20 0.53 -32.14
C THR A 134 14.82 1.93 -32.13
N LEU A 135 14.05 2.96 -31.81
CA LEU A 135 14.58 4.33 -31.69
C LEU A 135 15.60 4.45 -30.56
N ILE A 136 15.37 3.80 -29.43
CA ILE A 136 16.33 3.78 -28.30
C ILE A 136 17.61 3.02 -28.68
N ASP A 137 17.51 1.92 -29.41
CA ASP A 137 18.66 1.16 -29.86
C ASP A 137 19.52 1.92 -30.88
N GLN A 138 18.90 2.77 -31.71
CA GLN A 138 19.58 3.62 -32.69
C GLN A 138 20.19 4.88 -32.07
N ALA A 139 19.69 5.33 -30.92
CA ALA A 139 20.15 6.54 -30.28
C ALA A 139 21.52 6.38 -29.62
N GLU A 140 22.34 7.42 -29.73
CA GLU A 140 23.65 7.49 -29.09
C GLU A 140 23.49 7.83 -27.61
N MET A 141 23.71 6.84 -26.73
CA MET A 141 23.61 7.05 -25.28
C MET A 141 24.48 6.07 -24.48
N PRO A 142 24.80 6.37 -23.22
CA PRO A 142 25.50 5.44 -22.33
C PRO A 142 24.70 4.15 -22.09
N GLU A 143 25.40 3.02 -22.12
CA GLU A 143 24.83 1.69 -21.87
C GLU A 143 23.99 1.56 -20.59
N PRO A 144 24.38 2.11 -19.41
CA PRO A 144 23.55 1.97 -18.21
C PRO A 144 22.17 2.66 -18.37
N ARG A 145 22.10 3.75 -19.14
CA ARG A 145 20.83 4.44 -19.40
C ARG A 145 19.98 3.67 -20.40
N ARG A 146 20.59 3.13 -21.45
CA ARG A 146 19.92 2.24 -22.41
C ARG A 146 19.30 1.04 -21.69
N ALA A 147 20.06 0.38 -20.82
CA ALA A 147 19.57 -0.75 -20.01
C ALA A 147 18.39 -0.35 -19.11
N LEU A 148 18.43 0.83 -18.48
CA LEU A 148 17.32 1.35 -17.66
C LEU A 148 16.05 1.58 -18.50
N LEU A 149 16.17 2.13 -19.70
CA LEU A 149 15.03 2.33 -20.61
C LEU A 149 14.44 0.99 -21.07
N HIS A 150 15.28 0.02 -21.46
CA HIS A 150 14.83 -1.32 -21.79
C HIS A 150 14.13 -2.02 -20.61
N LYS A 151 14.64 -1.85 -19.38
CA LYS A 151 13.97 -2.35 -18.18
C LYS A 151 12.57 -1.74 -18.00
N ARG A 152 12.41 -0.44 -18.28
CA ARG A 152 11.10 0.24 -18.23
C ARG A 152 10.16 -0.25 -19.33
N ILE A 153 10.67 -0.47 -20.54
CA ILE A 153 9.91 -1.06 -21.65
C ILE A 153 9.45 -2.47 -21.31
N ALA A 154 10.34 -3.32 -20.78
CA ALA A 154 9.98 -4.67 -20.36
C ALA A 154 8.91 -4.66 -19.27
N ALA A 155 8.97 -3.71 -18.33
CA ALA A 155 7.92 -3.53 -17.32
C ALA A 155 6.57 -3.11 -17.94
N PHE A 156 6.59 -2.29 -19.00
CA PHE A 156 5.39 -1.93 -19.76
C PHE A 156 4.78 -3.14 -20.47
N GLU A 157 5.60 -3.92 -21.18
CA GLU A 157 5.16 -5.14 -21.87
C GLU A 157 4.57 -6.16 -20.89
N ALA A 158 5.25 -6.39 -19.75
CA ALA A 158 4.74 -7.27 -18.70
C ALA A 158 3.41 -6.77 -18.09
N ALA A 159 3.19 -5.46 -18.05
CA ALA A 159 1.91 -4.90 -17.61
C ALA A 159 0.79 -5.13 -18.65
N LEU A 160 1.10 -5.12 -19.95
CA LEU A 160 0.13 -5.39 -21.03
C LEU A 160 -0.32 -6.86 -21.07
N GLU A 161 0.52 -7.81 -20.65
CA GLU A 161 0.14 -9.23 -20.61
C GLU A 161 -0.94 -9.54 -19.56
N LYS A 162 -1.16 -8.65 -18.60
CA LYS A 162 -2.21 -8.84 -17.59
C LYS A 162 -3.61 -8.77 -18.23
N PRO A 163 -4.60 -9.52 -17.72
CA PRO A 163 -5.95 -9.51 -18.26
C PRO A 163 -6.60 -8.13 -18.13
N ARG A 164 -6.39 -7.45 -16.99
CA ARG A 164 -6.79 -6.06 -16.78
C ARG A 164 -5.54 -5.23 -16.54
N VAL A 165 -5.46 -4.10 -17.23
CA VAL A 165 -4.26 -3.26 -17.24
C VAL A 165 -4.56 -1.94 -16.55
N ASN A 166 -3.73 -1.57 -15.57
CA ASN A 166 -3.88 -0.30 -14.87
C ASN A 166 -3.38 0.84 -15.78
N VAL A 167 -4.31 1.67 -16.25
CA VAL A 167 -4.04 2.75 -17.20
C VAL A 167 -3.10 3.81 -16.60
N VAL A 168 -3.25 4.12 -15.32
CA VAL A 168 -2.39 5.08 -14.61
C VAL A 168 -0.96 4.55 -14.52
N MET A 169 -0.80 3.25 -14.22
CA MET A 169 0.52 2.61 -14.20
C MET A 169 1.19 2.67 -15.58
N LEU A 170 0.47 2.33 -16.66
CA LEU A 170 1.00 2.42 -18.02
C LEU A 170 1.43 3.84 -18.38
N ALA A 171 0.57 4.82 -18.09
CA ALA A 171 0.87 6.24 -18.31
C ALA A 171 2.13 6.67 -17.53
N GLY A 172 2.26 6.26 -16.27
CA GLY A 172 3.45 6.53 -15.46
C GLY A 172 4.71 5.92 -16.05
N VAL A 173 4.65 4.68 -16.55
CA VAL A 173 5.80 4.05 -17.24
C VAL A 173 6.16 4.80 -18.52
N MET A 174 5.18 5.27 -19.30
CA MET A 174 5.43 6.09 -20.48
C MET A 174 6.09 7.42 -20.14
N VAL A 175 5.62 8.10 -19.09
CA VAL A 175 6.25 9.34 -18.58
C VAL A 175 7.69 9.06 -18.15
N MET A 176 7.95 7.94 -17.48
CA MET A 176 9.33 7.55 -17.13
C MET A 176 10.19 7.26 -18.35
N ILE A 177 9.67 6.63 -19.41
CA ILE A 177 10.41 6.42 -20.66
C ILE A 177 10.77 7.79 -21.28
N LEU A 178 9.79 8.71 -21.37
CA LEU A 178 10.02 10.07 -21.86
C LEU A 178 11.05 10.84 -21.02
N ALA A 179 10.93 10.81 -19.69
CA ALA A 179 11.88 11.48 -18.80
C ALA A 179 13.30 10.89 -18.91
N GLY A 180 13.41 9.57 -19.12
CA GLY A 180 14.71 8.93 -19.39
C GLY A 180 15.30 9.32 -20.75
N ALA A 181 14.45 9.57 -21.74
CA ALA A 181 14.82 10.03 -23.08
C ALA A 181 15.07 11.56 -23.15
N ALA A 182 14.54 12.35 -22.22
CA ALA A 182 14.60 13.82 -22.20
C ALA A 182 16.01 14.42 -22.27
N ASN A 183 17.02 13.66 -21.87
CA ASN A 183 18.42 14.10 -21.89
C ASN A 183 19.17 13.65 -23.15
N ILE A 184 18.47 13.15 -24.17
CA ILE A 184 19.03 12.63 -25.42
C ILE A 184 18.37 13.40 -26.55
N SER A 185 19.06 14.43 -27.07
CA SER A 185 18.52 15.34 -28.09
C SER A 185 17.92 14.61 -29.28
N GLN A 186 18.59 13.55 -29.76
CA GLN A 186 18.09 12.69 -30.85
C GLN A 186 16.70 12.10 -30.59
N LEU A 187 16.38 11.75 -29.33
CA LEU A 187 15.09 11.16 -28.97
C LEU A 187 14.03 12.21 -28.64
N VAL A 188 14.43 13.31 -28.00
CA VAL A 188 13.53 14.43 -27.66
C VAL A 188 12.97 15.10 -28.90
N ASP A 189 13.86 15.40 -29.84
CA ASP A 189 13.52 16.09 -31.08
C ASP A 189 12.95 15.13 -32.13
N SER A 190 12.91 13.82 -31.84
CA SER A 190 12.37 12.82 -32.76
C SER A 190 10.85 12.94 -32.87
N PRO A 191 10.31 13.39 -34.03
CA PRO A 191 8.87 13.42 -34.23
C PRO A 191 8.27 12.00 -34.24
N ALA A 192 9.08 11.00 -34.59
CA ALA A 192 8.66 9.59 -34.56
C ALA A 192 8.41 9.11 -33.14
N MET A 193 9.32 9.41 -32.20
CA MET A 193 9.15 9.07 -30.78
C MET A 193 7.88 9.73 -30.22
N ASN A 194 7.75 11.04 -30.41
CA ASN A 194 6.60 11.80 -29.91
C ASN A 194 5.28 11.28 -30.49
N LYS A 195 5.24 10.95 -31.79
CA LYS A 195 4.06 10.34 -32.43
C LYS A 195 3.73 8.97 -31.87
N LEU A 196 4.72 8.09 -31.66
CA LEU A 196 4.50 6.77 -31.09
C LEU A 196 3.93 6.86 -29.67
N VAL A 197 4.51 7.73 -28.84
CA VAL A 197 4.05 7.94 -27.46
C VAL A 197 2.64 8.54 -27.43
N ALA A 198 2.37 9.56 -28.26
CA ALA A 198 1.03 10.13 -28.38
C ALA A 198 -0.01 9.10 -28.84
N THR A 199 0.35 8.24 -29.81
CA THR A 199 -0.53 7.18 -30.30
C THR A 199 -0.81 6.12 -29.23
N ILE A 200 0.19 5.73 -28.44
CA ILE A 200 0.02 4.84 -27.29
C ILE A 200 -0.95 5.46 -26.27
N MET A 201 -0.74 6.71 -25.89
CA MET A 201 -1.58 7.41 -24.91
C MET A 201 -3.03 7.56 -25.42
N ALA A 202 -3.21 7.90 -26.70
CA ALA A 202 -4.53 7.96 -27.33
C ALA A 202 -5.22 6.60 -27.34
N THR A 203 -4.50 5.54 -27.74
CA THR A 203 -5.03 4.16 -27.79
C THR A 203 -5.45 3.67 -26.39
N ILE A 204 -4.66 3.98 -25.36
CA ILE A 204 -4.99 3.67 -23.97
C ILE A 204 -6.23 4.47 -23.51
N GLY A 205 -6.31 5.76 -23.88
CA GLY A 205 -7.46 6.60 -23.59
C GLY A 205 -8.76 6.10 -24.24
N GLU A 206 -8.70 5.70 -25.51
CA GLU A 206 -9.82 5.07 -26.22
C GLU A 206 -10.26 3.77 -25.56
N ALA A 207 -9.30 2.89 -25.22
CA ALA A 207 -9.61 1.63 -24.54
C ALA A 207 -10.29 1.88 -23.18
N LYS A 208 -9.84 2.90 -22.43
CA LYS A 208 -10.46 3.31 -21.18
C LYS A 208 -11.88 3.83 -21.39
N ALA A 209 -12.11 4.68 -22.39
CA ALA A 209 -13.43 5.22 -22.69
C ALA A 209 -14.44 4.11 -23.05
N ILE A 210 -14.01 3.12 -23.84
CA ILE A 210 -14.84 1.97 -24.22
C ILE A 210 -15.16 1.08 -23.01
N ASP A 211 -14.18 0.83 -22.13
CA ASP A 211 -14.41 0.06 -20.89
C ASP A 211 -15.35 0.81 -19.94
N GLU A 212 -15.20 2.13 -19.82
CA GLU A 212 -16.06 2.98 -18.99
C GLU A 212 -17.51 3.01 -19.50
N GLU A 213 -17.73 3.09 -20.82
CA GLU A 213 -19.05 2.97 -21.45
C GLU A 213 -19.68 1.59 -21.19
N LYS A 214 -18.90 0.50 -21.28
CA LYS A 214 -19.38 -0.85 -20.93
C LYS A 214 -19.64 -1.02 -19.44
N ARG A 215 -19.02 -0.20 -18.61
CA ARG A 215 -19.11 -0.25 -17.16
C ARG A 215 -20.30 0.53 -16.62
N ASP A 216 -21.18 1.05 -17.49
CA ASP A 216 -22.48 1.59 -17.11
C ASP A 216 -23.14 0.66 -16.09
N LEU A 217 -23.09 1.11 -14.84
CA LEU A 217 -23.42 0.30 -13.69
C LEU A 217 -24.91 -0.05 -13.76
N PRO A 218 -25.34 -1.25 -13.34
CA PRO A 218 -26.73 -1.42 -12.97
C PRO A 218 -27.08 -0.29 -11.98
N PRO A 219 -28.25 0.36 -12.15
CA PRO A 219 -28.61 1.56 -11.40
C PRO A 219 -28.33 1.33 -9.92
N VAL A 220 -27.63 2.28 -9.28
CA VAL A 220 -27.26 2.24 -7.86
C VAL A 220 -28.46 1.74 -7.08
N GLN A 221 -28.39 0.48 -6.62
CA GLN A 221 -29.46 -0.06 -5.80
C GLN A 221 -29.52 0.85 -4.58
N SER A 222 -30.70 1.44 -4.35
CA SER A 222 -30.97 2.29 -3.20
C SER A 222 -30.41 1.57 -1.98
N PRO A 223 -29.59 2.20 -1.13
CA PRO A 223 -29.00 1.55 0.01
C PRO A 223 -30.11 0.83 0.77
N LYS A 224 -30.00 -0.50 0.88
CA LYS A 224 -30.99 -1.28 1.64
C LYS A 224 -31.04 -0.67 3.02
N PRO A 225 -32.21 -0.22 3.49
CA PRO A 225 -32.32 0.35 4.82
C PRO A 225 -31.74 -0.67 5.79
N LEU A 226 -30.80 -0.20 6.63
CA LEU A 226 -30.23 -1.01 7.70
C LEU A 226 -31.42 -1.63 8.44
N LEU A 227 -31.36 -2.94 8.68
CA LEU A 227 -32.33 -3.60 9.53
C LEU A 227 -32.44 -2.79 10.83
N PRO A 228 -33.67 -2.58 11.34
CA PRO A 228 -33.86 -1.78 12.55
C PRO A 228 -32.97 -2.33 13.67
N PRO A 229 -32.52 -1.46 14.60
CA PRO A 229 -31.72 -1.87 15.74
C PRO A 229 -32.35 -3.09 16.40
N ARG A 230 -31.56 -4.15 16.64
CA ARG A 230 -32.06 -5.30 17.39
C ARG A 230 -32.66 -4.76 18.71
N PRO A 231 -33.92 -5.11 19.04
CA PRO A 231 -34.49 -4.71 20.32
C PRO A 231 -33.58 -5.21 21.43
N ASN A 232 -33.29 -4.31 22.39
CA ASN A 232 -32.54 -4.61 23.60
C ASN A 232 -33.39 -5.49 24.52
N ASP A 233 -33.59 -6.76 24.16
CA ASP A 233 -34.07 -7.78 25.10
C ASP A 233 -32.87 -8.27 25.92
N ILE A 234 -32.33 -7.37 26.75
CA ILE A 234 -31.57 -7.74 27.95
C ILE A 234 -32.21 -7.00 29.12
N THR A 235 -33.41 -7.45 29.48
CA THR A 235 -33.88 -7.41 30.86
C THR A 235 -33.89 -8.84 31.36
N ALA A 236 -32.69 -9.40 31.59
CA ALA A 236 -32.56 -10.59 32.42
C ALA A 236 -32.41 -10.09 33.86
N ASP A 237 -33.54 -10.12 34.56
CA ASP A 237 -33.76 -9.85 35.97
C ASP A 237 -32.56 -10.16 36.86
N SER A 238 -31.98 -9.12 37.45
CA SER A 238 -31.35 -9.20 38.76
C SER A 238 -32.44 -9.44 39.81
N LYS A 239 -32.84 -10.71 39.96
CA LYS A 239 -33.57 -11.20 41.14
C LYS A 239 -32.75 -12.27 41.83
N GLU A 240 -32.25 -11.90 43.01
CA GLU A 240 -32.24 -12.71 44.23
C GLU A 240 -32.12 -14.23 44.05
N ARG A 241 -30.91 -14.74 44.28
CA ARG A 241 -30.71 -16.08 44.85
C ARG A 241 -29.83 -15.98 46.08
N GLU A 242 -30.40 -15.43 47.15
CA GLU A 242 -30.14 -15.95 48.48
C GLU A 242 -30.82 -17.31 48.60
N GLY A 243 -30.10 -18.33 49.07
CA GLY A 243 -30.70 -19.59 49.54
C GLY A 243 -30.10 -20.87 48.96
N THR A 244 -29.18 -21.45 49.75
CA THR A 244 -29.01 -22.89 49.99
C THR A 244 -28.79 -23.84 48.81
N SER A 245 -27.54 -24.30 48.66
CA SER A 245 -27.28 -25.71 48.32
C SER A 245 -25.95 -26.18 48.93
N SER A 246 -26.06 -26.72 50.13
CA SER A 246 -25.11 -27.62 50.76
C SER A 246 -25.26 -29.02 50.17
N THR A 247 -24.22 -29.53 49.50
CA THR A 247 -23.88 -30.96 49.24
C THR A 247 -22.72 -30.91 48.24
N GLY A 248 -21.47 -31.22 48.60
CA GLY A 248 -21.02 -32.51 49.08
C GLY A 248 -20.43 -33.28 47.90
N LEU A 249 -19.19 -32.94 47.50
CA LEU A 249 -18.34 -33.73 46.60
C LEU A 249 -16.90 -33.62 47.11
N ASP A 250 -16.70 -34.36 48.21
CA ASP A 250 -15.44 -34.96 48.59
C ASP A 250 -15.38 -36.28 47.80
N ASP A 251 -14.44 -36.44 46.87
CA ASP A 251 -14.07 -37.75 46.31
C ASP A 251 -12.74 -37.64 45.54
N ASP A 252 -11.68 -38.06 46.22
CA ASP A 252 -10.54 -38.86 45.76
C ASP A 252 -9.84 -38.50 44.43
N ILE A 253 -8.68 -37.84 44.56
CA ILE A 253 -7.60 -37.86 43.56
C ILE A 253 -6.53 -38.84 44.05
N PRO A 254 -6.40 -40.07 43.48
CA PRO A 254 -5.33 -40.99 43.84
C PRO A 254 -4.03 -40.63 43.11
N PHE A 255 -2.91 -40.81 43.83
CA PHE A 255 -1.52 -40.70 43.34
C PHE A 255 -1.11 -41.86 42.43
#